data_AF-A0A917IX74-F1
#
_entry.id   AF-A0A917IX74-F1
#
_cell.length_a   1.000
_cell.length_b   1.000
_cell.length_c   1.000
_cell.angle_alpha   90.00
_cell.angle_beta   90.00
_cell.angle_gamma   90.00
#
_symmetry.space_group_name_H-M   'P 1'
#
loop_
_entity.id
_entity.type
_entity.pdbx_description
1 polymer ?
#
loop_
_entity_poly.entity_id
_entity_poly.type
_entity_poly.pdbx_seq_one_letter_code
_entity_poly.pdbx_strand_id
1 'polypeptide(L)'
;MAKYSEKSQNKVATAMREMKQGKLKSGRSGKKVTNPKQAVAIGLSEAREEGARVPAKAAAKKTARKKVAKKKTAKKTARKAVAKKTARKKTARKKAAAK
;
A
#
# COMPACT_ATOMS: atom_id res chain seq x y z
N MET A 1 6.51 37.64 -0.10
CA MET A 1 6.44 36.69 1.04
C MET A 1 6.56 35.26 0.49
N ALA A 2 7.53 34.47 0.95
CA ALA A 2 7.68 33.09 0.48
C ALA A 2 6.43 32.24 0.80
N LYS A 3 6.03 31.40 -0.16
CA LYS A 3 4.83 30.56 -0.03
C LYS A 3 5.00 29.45 1.02
N TYR A 4 6.25 29.06 1.29
CA TYR A 4 6.67 28.06 2.26
C TYR A 4 7.71 28.68 3.19
N SER A 5 7.70 28.33 4.48
CA SER A 5 8.77 28.77 5.41
C SER A 5 10.03 27.93 5.25
N GLU A 6 11.19 28.46 5.65
CA GLU A 6 12.46 27.73 5.69
C GLU A 6 12.36 26.44 6.50
N LYS A 7 11.66 26.47 7.65
CA LYS A 7 11.38 25.27 8.47
C LYS A 7 10.72 24.16 7.65
N SER A 8 9.75 24.52 6.80
CA SER A 8 9.06 23.55 5.94
C SER A 8 9.96 22.98 4.84
N GLN A 9 10.87 23.80 4.29
CA GLN A 9 11.85 23.36 3.30
C GLN A 9 12.86 22.39 3.94
N ASN A 10 13.34 22.71 5.14
CA ASN A 10 14.27 21.87 5.91
C ASN A 10 13.67 20.49 6.21
N LYS A 11 12.40 20.43 6.60
CA LYS A 11 11.69 19.17 6.84
C LYS A 11 11.56 18.31 5.59
N VAL A 12 11.21 18.91 4.46
CA VAL A 12 11.20 18.20 3.17
C VAL A 12 12.59 17.70 2.79
N ALA A 13 13.63 18.50 2.99
CA ALA A 13 15.00 18.10 2.71
C ALA A 13 15.46 16.93 3.59
N THR A 14 15.07 16.89 4.87
CA THR A 14 15.34 15.77 5.77
C THR A 14 14.59 14.51 5.34
N ALA A 15 13.28 14.60 5.09
CA ALA A 15 12.49 13.46 4.61
C ALA A 15 13.02 12.89 3.28
N MET A 16 13.48 13.76 2.38
CA MET A 16 14.12 13.35 1.12
C MET A 16 15.46 12.64 1.34
N ARG A 17 16.29 13.13 2.29
CA ARG A 17 17.54 12.45 2.68
C ARG A 17 17.26 11.08 3.29
N GLU A 18 16.29 10.97 4.18
CA GLU A 18 15.88 9.69 4.79
C GLU A 18 15.31 8.72 3.77
N MET A 19 14.55 9.19 2.76
CA MET A 19 14.13 8.33 1.66
C MET A 19 15.33 7.81 0.87
N LYS A 20 16.27 8.69 0.48
CA LYS A 20 17.47 8.29 -0.27
C LYS A 20 18.30 7.25 0.49
N GLN A 21 18.35 7.36 1.81
CA GLN A 21 18.98 6.37 2.69
C GLN A 21 18.11 5.11 2.91
N GLY A 22 16.85 5.12 2.47
CA GLY A 22 15.92 4.03 2.67
C GLY A 22 15.49 3.84 4.13
N LYS A 23 15.46 4.91 4.91
CA LYS A 23 15.01 4.89 6.32
C LYS A 23 13.58 5.35 6.49
N LEU A 24 13.08 6.17 5.56
CA LEU A 24 11.73 6.73 5.62
C LEU A 24 10.65 5.64 5.49
N LYS A 25 9.74 5.59 6.46
CA LYS A 25 8.59 4.68 6.49
C LYS A 25 7.27 5.45 6.44
N SER A 26 6.29 4.83 5.81
CA SER A 26 4.89 5.29 5.84
C SER A 26 4.28 4.99 7.21
N GLY A 27 3.44 5.90 7.73
CA GLY A 27 2.87 5.81 9.07
C GLY A 27 2.18 4.47 9.38
N ARG A 28 0.88 4.33 9.10
CA ARG A 28 0.11 3.17 9.56
C ARG A 28 0.55 1.82 8.98
N SER A 29 1.15 1.81 7.77
CA SER A 29 1.54 0.56 7.13
C SER A 29 2.99 0.14 7.38
N GLY A 30 3.83 1.01 7.96
CA GLY A 30 5.25 0.74 8.21
C GLY A 30 6.10 0.50 6.95
N LYS A 31 5.50 0.52 5.77
CA LYS A 31 6.17 0.26 4.48
C LYS A 31 7.18 1.35 4.19
N LYS A 32 8.32 0.93 3.63
CA LYS A 32 9.37 1.82 3.13
C LYS A 32 8.81 2.76 2.06
N VAL A 33 9.14 4.04 2.16
CA VAL A 33 8.77 5.02 1.13
C VAL A 33 9.73 4.87 -0.05
N THR A 34 9.16 4.61 -1.23
CA THR A 34 9.91 4.45 -2.48
C THR A 34 9.75 5.64 -3.42
N ASN A 35 8.73 6.46 -3.23
CA ASN A 35 8.38 7.54 -4.15
C ASN A 35 8.78 8.92 -3.60
N PRO A 36 9.60 9.72 -4.32
CA PRO A 36 9.95 11.12 -4.01
C PRO A 36 8.77 11.98 -3.57
N LYS A 37 7.66 11.90 -4.31
CA LYS A 37 6.43 12.69 -4.03
C LYS A 37 5.85 12.37 -2.66
N GLN A 38 6.00 11.12 -2.20
CA GLN A 38 5.48 10.69 -0.91
C GLN A 38 6.33 11.22 0.24
N ALA A 39 7.67 11.29 0.13
CA ALA A 39 8.45 11.96 1.17
C ALA A 39 8.17 13.45 1.24
N VAL A 40 8.01 14.12 0.09
CA VAL A 40 7.63 15.53 0.10
C VAL A 40 6.29 15.70 0.82
N ALA A 41 5.33 14.80 0.60
CA ALA A 41 4.06 14.83 1.31
C ALA A 41 4.19 14.56 2.81
N ILE A 42 5.08 13.65 3.22
CA ILE A 42 5.38 13.37 4.64
C ILE A 42 6.03 14.60 5.28
N GLY A 43 7.13 15.12 4.71
CA GLY A 43 7.83 16.29 5.22
C GLY A 43 6.96 17.56 5.27
N LEU A 44 6.06 17.77 4.29
CA LEU A 44 5.08 18.86 4.35
C LEU A 44 3.98 18.65 5.38
N SER A 45 3.69 17.40 5.77
CA SER A 45 2.70 17.10 6.82
C SER A 45 3.33 17.30 8.20
N GLU A 46 4.56 16.81 8.41
CA GLU A 46 5.34 17.06 9.63
C GLU A 46 5.57 18.57 9.85
N ALA A 47 5.94 19.29 8.79
CA ALA A 47 6.09 20.74 8.87
C ALA A 47 4.80 21.46 9.30
N ARG A 48 3.62 20.96 8.90
CA ARG A 48 2.34 21.52 9.36
C ARG A 48 2.07 21.21 10.83
N GLU A 49 2.38 20.01 11.28
CA GLU A 49 2.21 19.61 12.69
C GLU A 49 3.10 20.45 13.61
N GLU A 50 4.28 20.83 13.15
CA GLU A 50 5.19 21.73 13.87
C GLU A 50 4.84 23.23 13.76
N GLY A 51 3.72 23.57 13.13
CA GLY A 51 3.27 24.95 12.98
C GLY A 51 4.06 25.77 11.96
N ALA A 52 4.86 25.12 11.09
CA ALA A 52 5.54 25.81 10.00
C ALA A 52 4.52 26.30 8.96
N ARG A 53 4.83 27.42 8.30
CA ARG A 53 3.98 27.98 7.24
C ARG A 53 4.01 27.08 6.01
N VAL A 54 2.93 26.31 5.85
CA VAL A 54 2.67 25.51 4.65
C VAL A 54 1.30 25.91 4.12
N PRO A 55 1.15 26.23 2.83
CA PRO A 55 -0.14 26.53 2.23
C PRO A 55 -1.13 25.40 2.50
N ALA A 56 -2.36 25.78 2.84
CA ALA A 56 -3.45 24.84 2.90
C ALA A 56 -3.56 24.14 1.54
N LYS A 57 -3.79 22.82 1.55
CA LYS A 57 -4.24 22.17 0.32
C LYS A 57 -5.54 22.86 -0.07
N ALA A 58 -5.62 23.32 -1.33
CA ALA A 58 -6.90 23.72 -1.88
C ALA A 58 -7.88 22.59 -1.59
N ALA A 59 -9.02 22.91 -0.97
CA ALA A 59 -10.09 21.94 -0.81
C ALA A 59 -10.42 21.47 -2.23
N ALA A 60 -10.01 20.26 -2.58
CA ALA A 60 -10.48 19.64 -3.79
C ALA A 60 -12.00 19.74 -3.69
N LYS A 61 -12.64 20.52 -4.60
CA LYS A 61 -14.11 20.49 -4.77
C LYS A 61 -14.45 19.02 -4.67
N LYS A 62 -15.29 18.65 -3.69
CA LYS A 62 -15.73 17.27 -3.49
C LYS A 62 -16.54 16.89 -4.74
N THR A 63 -15.85 16.58 -5.84
CA THR A 63 -16.43 15.75 -6.88
C THR A 63 -16.69 14.47 -6.15
N ALA A 64 -17.97 14.22 -5.86
CA ALA A 64 -18.44 13.06 -5.14
C ALA A 64 -17.59 11.88 -5.55
N ARG A 65 -16.95 11.20 -4.58
CA ARG A 65 -16.43 9.86 -4.82
C ARG A 65 -17.61 9.11 -5.42
N LYS A 66 -17.63 8.94 -6.73
CA LYS A 66 -18.46 7.94 -7.37
C LYS A 66 -17.95 6.66 -6.76
N LYS A 67 -18.63 6.20 -5.70
CA LYS A 67 -18.52 4.84 -5.20
C LYS A 67 -18.86 4.01 -6.43
N VAL A 68 -17.86 3.66 -7.24
CA VAL A 68 -17.98 2.52 -8.13
C VAL A 68 -18.28 1.40 -7.18
N ALA A 69 -19.56 1.03 -7.17
CA ALA A 69 -20.10 -0.03 -6.37
C ALA A 69 -19.12 -1.19 -6.46
N LYS A 70 -18.74 -1.71 -5.29
CA LYS A 70 -18.13 -3.02 -5.17
C LYS A 70 -19.05 -3.96 -5.97
N LYS A 71 -18.68 -4.25 -7.22
CA LYS A 71 -19.44 -5.11 -8.11
C LYS A 71 -19.54 -6.43 -7.37
N LYS A 72 -20.75 -6.74 -6.90
CA LYS A 72 -21.11 -8.05 -6.41
C LYS A 72 -20.78 -9.03 -7.55
N THR A 73 -19.64 -9.69 -7.51
CA THR A 73 -19.54 -11.00 -8.17
C THR A 73 -20.16 -11.97 -7.19
N ALA A 74 -21.43 -12.25 -7.46
CA ALA A 74 -22.24 -13.22 -6.78
C ALA A 74 -21.47 -14.53 -6.56
N LYS A 75 -21.69 -15.10 -5.37
CA LYS A 75 -21.78 -16.53 -5.11
C LYS A 75 -22.15 -17.31 -6.39
N LYS A 76 -21.17 -17.92 -7.05
CA LYS A 76 -21.40 -19.08 -7.94
C LYS A 76 -21.07 -20.34 -7.15
N THR A 77 -22.02 -20.74 -6.31
CA THR A 77 -22.15 -22.13 -5.91
C THR A 77 -22.52 -22.96 -7.14
N ALA A 78 -21.86 -24.12 -7.27
CA ALA A 78 -22.27 -25.28 -8.05
C ALA A 78 -22.41 -25.12 -9.58
N ARG A 79 -21.41 -25.63 -10.31
CA ARG A 79 -21.56 -26.68 -11.34
C ARG A 79 -20.24 -26.82 -12.10
N LYS A 80 -19.68 -28.04 -12.07
CA LYS A 80 -18.87 -28.70 -13.11
C LYS A 80 -17.60 -29.36 -12.55
N ALA A 81 -17.78 -30.47 -11.85
CA ALA A 81 -16.78 -31.53 -11.72
C ALA A 81 -17.48 -32.89 -11.60
N VAL A 82 -18.39 -33.17 -12.53
CA VAL A 82 -18.77 -34.55 -12.89
C VAL A 82 -18.24 -34.81 -14.29
N ALA A 83 -17.66 -36.00 -14.45
CA ALA A 83 -17.09 -36.60 -15.66
C ALA A 83 -15.66 -36.17 -16.07
N LYS A 84 -14.65 -36.86 -15.54
CA LYS A 84 -13.97 -37.89 -16.36
C LYS A 84 -13.28 -38.94 -15.49
N LYS A 85 -13.87 -40.13 -15.57
CA LYS A 85 -13.40 -41.44 -15.10
C LYS A 85 -12.09 -41.81 -15.84
N THR A 86 -11.37 -42.78 -15.29
CA THR A 86 -10.36 -43.67 -15.91
C THR A 86 -8.86 -43.35 -15.77
N ALA A 87 -8.22 -44.21 -14.95
CA ALA A 87 -6.98 -44.93 -15.23
C ALA A 87 -5.63 -44.16 -15.30
N ARG A 88 -4.79 -44.38 -14.26
CA ARG A 88 -3.34 -44.70 -14.29
C ARG A 88 -2.86 -44.69 -12.83
N LYS A 89 -2.78 -45.83 -12.13
CA LYS A 89 -1.70 -46.84 -12.14
C LYS A 89 -0.38 -46.30 -11.57
N LYS A 90 0.09 -46.98 -10.50
CA LYS A 90 1.42 -46.95 -9.85
C LYS A 90 1.67 -45.71 -8.97
N THR A 91 1.81 -45.87 -7.65
CA THR A 91 3.02 -46.45 -7.05
C THR A 91 2.73 -47.55 -6.04
N ALA A 92 3.38 -48.68 -6.28
CA ALA A 92 3.38 -49.85 -5.41
C ALA A 92 4.57 -49.78 -4.44
N ARG A 93 4.41 -50.41 -3.27
CA ARG A 93 5.46 -50.99 -2.39
C ARG A 93 6.26 -49.91 -1.62
N LYS A 94 6.71 -50.10 -0.38
CA LYS A 94 7.03 -51.32 0.38
C LYS A 94 7.38 -50.88 1.82
N LYS A 95 7.12 -51.74 2.81
CA LYS A 95 7.90 -51.95 4.07
C LYS A 95 7.91 -50.77 5.08
N ALA A 96 7.90 -50.97 6.40
CA ALA A 96 8.34 -52.10 7.22
C ALA A 96 7.73 -52.07 8.64
N ALA A 97 7.69 -53.29 9.24
CA ALA A 97 7.85 -53.67 10.66
C ALA A 97 6.80 -53.16 11.68
N ALA A 98 6.00 -54.00 12.37
CA ALA A 98 6.34 -55.11 13.29
C ALA A 98 7.33 -54.62 14.38
N LYS A 99 7.10 -54.75 15.69
CA LYS A 99 6.27 -55.64 16.52
C LYS A 99 5.83 -54.83 17.74
#